data_AF-A0A2A5NYD9-F1
#
_entry.id   AF-A0A2A5NYD9-F1
#
_cell.length_a   1.000
_cell.length_b   1.000
_cell.length_c   1.000
_cell.angle_alpha   90.00
_cell.angle_beta   90.00
_cell.angle_gamma   90.00
#
_symmetry.space_group_name_H-M   'P 1'
#
loop_
_entity.id
_entity.type
_entity.pdbx_description
1 polymer ?
#
loop_
_entity_poly.entity_id
_entity_poly.type
_entity_poly.pdbx_seq_one_letter_code
_entity_poly.pdbx_strand_id
1 'polypeptide(L)'
;MIKLHGPGSPDASRIIRVGDQVTFGVSNDGYRLGGWVYVDGWQGGWGESGYSLELYKWYHVMMIWDETARRYHVNGQHVKSVSFTGSINGSAGPTRVGGWPDESPQWFNGLIAFVRVYDERLFNWLGEQGKTIDWFVKYNMLNYHSPVRAGLVLWLDFEEGHGDKAYDKSGQGNHGTIHGATWVRVGQYELRAEVGL
;
A
#
# COMPACT_ATOMS: atom_id res chain seq x y z
N MET A 1 -0.64 0.37 5.98
CA MET A 1 -1.85 0.05 6.76
C MET A 1 -2.92 1.08 6.47
N ILE A 2 -4.20 0.70 6.53
CA ILE A 2 -5.34 1.58 6.19
C ILE A 2 -6.52 1.36 7.15
N LYS A 3 -7.40 2.36 7.32
CA LYS A 3 -8.69 2.26 8.01
C LYS A 3 -9.75 3.04 7.24
N LEU A 4 -10.81 2.36 6.80
CA LEU A 4 -11.84 2.89 5.90
C LEU A 4 -12.93 3.66 6.66
N HIS A 5 -13.41 4.77 6.12
CA HIS A 5 -14.55 5.52 6.65
C HIS A 5 -15.77 5.47 5.72
N GLY A 6 -16.97 5.62 6.29
CA GLY A 6 -18.21 5.67 5.52
C GLY A 6 -18.45 7.04 4.83
N PRO A 7 -19.36 7.11 3.85
CA PRO A 7 -19.66 8.35 3.12
C PRO A 7 -20.03 9.52 4.05
N GLY A 8 -19.45 10.69 3.81
CA GLY A 8 -19.70 11.90 4.60
C GLY A 8 -18.73 12.16 5.78
N SER A 9 -17.74 11.29 5.98
CA SER A 9 -16.59 11.60 6.86
C SER A 9 -15.67 12.66 6.21
N PRO A 10 -15.05 13.58 6.98
CA PRO A 10 -14.28 14.71 6.41
C PRO A 10 -12.85 14.37 5.98
N ASP A 11 -12.32 13.18 6.28
CA ASP A 11 -10.88 12.86 6.14
C ASP A 11 -10.56 12.02 4.89
N ALA A 12 -9.85 12.61 3.92
CA ALA A 12 -9.51 11.98 2.63
C ALA A 12 -8.04 12.16 2.18
N SER A 13 -7.51 11.23 1.36
CA SER A 13 -6.10 11.18 0.88
C SER A 13 -5.96 10.97 -0.68
N ARG A 14 -4.75 10.79 -1.31
CA ARG A 14 -4.49 10.71 -2.82
C ARG A 14 -3.21 9.88 -3.23
N ILE A 15 -3.14 8.79 -4.08
CA ILE A 15 -2.46 7.39 -4.06
C ILE A 15 -1.03 7.01 -4.53
N ILE A 16 -0.53 5.93 -3.88
CA ILE A 16 0.74 5.23 -4.09
C ILE A 16 0.85 4.64 -5.49
N ARG A 17 1.90 5.08 -6.18
CA ARG A 17 2.70 4.31 -7.15
C ARG A 17 4.10 4.13 -6.53
N VAL A 18 5.04 3.49 -7.22
CA VAL A 18 6.49 3.72 -7.02
C VAL A 18 7.18 3.31 -8.31
N GLY A 19 7.91 4.24 -8.95
CA GLY A 19 8.64 4.08 -10.23
C GLY A 19 7.76 3.82 -11.47
N ASP A 20 6.87 2.85 -11.33
CA ASP A 20 6.17 2.15 -12.38
C ASP A 20 4.65 2.29 -12.27
N GLN A 21 3.97 1.88 -13.32
CA GLN A 21 2.52 1.97 -13.47
C GLN A 21 1.78 0.86 -12.70
N VAL A 22 1.92 0.88 -11.37
CA VAL A 22 1.13 0.10 -10.40
C VAL A 22 0.29 1.06 -9.56
N THR A 23 -1.01 0.79 -9.46
CA THR A 23 -1.94 1.48 -8.54
C THR A 23 -2.50 0.43 -7.57
N PHE A 24 -2.25 0.57 -6.27
CA PHE A 24 -2.79 -0.33 -5.23
C PHE A 24 -3.78 0.44 -4.34
N GLY A 25 -4.96 -0.13 -4.07
CA GLY A 25 -6.01 0.58 -3.33
C GLY A 25 -7.21 -0.29 -2.96
N VAL A 26 -8.30 0.37 -2.58
CA VAL A 26 -9.59 -0.27 -2.24
C VAL A 26 -10.65 0.24 -3.21
N SER A 27 -11.53 -0.64 -3.70
CA SER A 27 -12.68 -0.25 -4.52
C SER A 27 -13.71 0.49 -3.68
N ASN A 28 -14.28 1.59 -4.21
CA ASN A 28 -15.46 2.21 -3.60
C ASN A 28 -16.68 1.28 -3.70
N ASP A 29 -16.75 0.48 -4.77
CA ASP A 29 -17.75 -0.58 -4.92
C ASP A 29 -17.39 -1.79 -4.04
N GLY A 30 -18.05 -1.89 -2.89
CA GLY A 30 -17.95 -3.05 -1.99
C GLY A 30 -16.72 -3.11 -1.09
N TYR A 31 -15.92 -2.05 -1.01
CA TYR A 31 -14.76 -1.91 -0.11
C TYR A 31 -13.74 -3.06 -0.24
N ARG A 32 -13.45 -3.50 -1.47
CA ARG A 32 -12.56 -4.65 -1.71
C ARG A 32 -11.12 -4.21 -1.93
N LEU A 33 -10.17 -4.94 -1.36
CA LEU A 33 -8.77 -4.74 -1.69
C LEU A 33 -8.50 -5.14 -3.15
N GLY A 34 -7.87 -4.26 -3.91
CA GLY A 34 -7.55 -4.51 -5.32
C GLY A 34 -6.40 -3.65 -5.84
N GLY A 35 -6.12 -3.77 -7.12
CA GLY A 35 -5.15 -2.89 -7.76
C GLY A 35 -5.06 -3.07 -9.26
N TRP A 36 -4.57 -2.01 -9.90
CA TRP A 36 -4.29 -1.93 -11.31
C TRP A 36 -2.79 -2.08 -11.55
N VAL A 37 -2.40 -2.86 -12.55
CA VAL A 37 -1.02 -2.90 -13.07
C VAL A 37 -1.13 -2.69 -14.58
N TYR A 38 -0.29 -1.82 -15.15
CA TYR A 38 -0.19 -1.62 -16.59
C TYR A 38 1.04 -2.34 -17.16
N VAL A 39 0.79 -3.29 -18.04
CA VAL A 39 1.80 -4.00 -18.84
C VAL A 39 1.73 -3.58 -20.30
N ASP A 40 2.78 -3.93 -21.04
CA ASP A 40 2.81 -4.07 -22.50
C ASP A 40 2.00 -3.01 -23.30
N GLY A 41 2.40 -1.74 -23.18
CA GLY A 41 1.86 -0.64 -24.00
C GLY A 41 0.44 -0.20 -23.65
N TRP A 42 0.17 0.09 -22.38
CA TRP A 42 -1.12 0.48 -21.78
C TRP A 42 -2.15 -0.65 -21.59
N GLN A 43 -1.79 -1.92 -21.82
CA GLN A 43 -2.66 -3.02 -21.42
C GLN A 43 -2.68 -3.16 -19.90
N GLY A 44 -3.78 -2.77 -19.27
CA GLY A 44 -3.92 -2.82 -17.82
C GLY A 44 -5.23 -3.45 -17.40
N GLY A 45 -5.26 -3.97 -16.17
CA GLY A 45 -6.47 -4.58 -15.62
C GLY A 45 -6.56 -4.45 -14.11
N TRP A 46 -7.72 -4.02 -13.63
CA TRP A 46 -8.08 -4.11 -12.22
C TRP A 46 -8.13 -5.57 -11.78
N GLY A 47 -7.48 -5.91 -10.67
CA GLY A 47 -7.59 -7.20 -10.01
C GLY A 47 -8.13 -7.02 -8.61
N GLU A 48 -9.17 -7.75 -8.25
CA GLU A 48 -9.71 -7.76 -6.90
C GLU A 48 -9.29 -9.01 -6.15
N SER A 49 -9.03 -8.83 -4.85
CA SER A 49 -8.91 -9.94 -3.91
C SER A 49 -10.23 -10.70 -3.72
N GLY A 50 -11.37 -10.02 -3.92
CA GLY A 50 -12.69 -10.48 -3.48
C GLY A 50 -12.91 -10.39 -1.97
N TYR A 51 -11.91 -9.93 -1.19
CA TYR A 51 -12.01 -9.76 0.25
C TYR A 51 -12.61 -8.38 0.56
N SER A 52 -13.84 -8.36 1.07
CA SER A 52 -14.50 -7.14 1.54
C SER A 52 -13.90 -6.69 2.88
N LEU A 53 -13.52 -5.42 2.96
CA LEU A 53 -13.04 -4.78 4.19
C LEU A 53 -14.23 -4.12 4.91
N GLU A 54 -14.26 -4.22 6.24
CA GLU A 54 -15.26 -3.53 7.05
C GLU A 54 -14.89 -2.07 7.29
N LEU A 55 -15.90 -1.21 7.41
CA LEU A 55 -15.68 0.18 7.79
C LEU A 55 -15.19 0.28 9.25
N TYR A 56 -14.40 1.32 9.52
CA TYR A 56 -13.87 1.68 10.83
C TYR A 56 -13.00 0.60 11.51
N LYS A 57 -12.35 -0.28 10.72
CA LYS A 57 -11.29 -1.18 11.18
C LYS A 57 -9.95 -0.93 10.47
N TRP A 58 -8.84 -1.07 11.19
CA TRP A 58 -7.49 -1.09 10.65
C TRP A 58 -7.18 -2.41 9.96
N TYR A 59 -6.52 -2.31 8.81
CA TYR A 59 -6.00 -3.45 8.06
C TYR A 59 -4.53 -3.24 7.66
N HIS A 60 -3.72 -4.28 7.83
CA HIS A 60 -2.47 -4.43 7.10
C HIS A 60 -2.76 -5.10 5.75
N VAL A 61 -2.76 -4.28 4.70
CA VAL A 61 -2.98 -4.70 3.32
C VAL A 61 -1.68 -4.66 2.52
N MET A 62 -1.46 -5.66 1.67
CA MET A 62 -0.27 -5.76 0.83
C MET A 62 -0.58 -6.50 -0.48
N MET A 63 -0.27 -5.88 -1.63
CA MET A 63 -0.09 -6.58 -2.90
C MET A 63 1.39 -6.97 -3.03
N ILE A 64 1.64 -8.14 -3.59
CA ILE A 64 2.95 -8.57 -4.10
C ILE A 64 2.72 -9.00 -5.55
N TRP A 65 3.65 -8.63 -6.44
CA TRP A 65 3.67 -9.08 -7.83
C TRP A 65 5.01 -9.77 -8.10
N ASP A 66 4.97 -10.86 -8.85
CA ASP A 66 6.10 -11.78 -9.05
C ASP A 66 6.30 -12.16 -10.52
N GLU A 67 5.98 -11.23 -11.43
CA GLU A 67 5.92 -11.40 -12.89
C GLU A 67 4.87 -12.40 -13.40
N THR A 68 4.34 -13.29 -12.54
CA THR A 68 3.35 -14.33 -12.91
C THR A 68 1.94 -14.07 -12.36
N ALA A 69 1.84 -13.49 -11.17
CA ALA A 69 0.60 -13.28 -10.45
C ALA A 69 0.65 -12.06 -9.52
N ARG A 70 -0.52 -11.49 -9.27
CA ARG A 70 -0.76 -10.53 -8.18
C ARG A 70 -1.30 -11.30 -6.97
N ARG A 71 -0.54 -11.26 -5.87
CA ARG A 71 -0.85 -11.90 -4.58
C ARG A 71 -1.30 -10.86 -3.57
N TYR A 72 -2.53 -10.99 -3.09
CA TYR A 72 -3.16 -10.07 -2.15
C TYR A 72 -3.14 -10.66 -0.73
N HIS A 73 -2.77 -9.84 0.25
CA HIS A 73 -2.70 -10.23 1.65
C HIS A 73 -3.40 -9.20 2.54
N VAL A 74 -4.11 -9.69 3.56
CA VAL A 74 -4.82 -8.90 4.57
C VAL A 74 -4.50 -9.48 5.96
N ASN A 75 -4.12 -8.62 6.91
CA ASN A 75 -3.77 -8.95 8.30
C ASN A 75 -2.86 -10.20 8.41
N GLY A 76 -1.79 -10.19 7.61
CA GLY A 76 -0.77 -11.24 7.62
C GLY A 76 -1.12 -12.50 6.84
N GLN A 77 -2.35 -12.66 6.34
CA GLN A 77 -2.78 -13.87 5.63
C GLN A 77 -2.92 -13.64 4.12
N HIS A 78 -2.66 -14.67 3.33
CA HIS A 78 -2.94 -14.68 1.90
C HIS A 78 -4.45 -14.79 1.66
N VAL A 79 -5.03 -13.84 0.92
CA VAL A 79 -6.47 -13.84 0.61
C VAL A 79 -6.78 -14.21 -0.84
N LYS A 80 -5.88 -13.89 -1.79
CA LYS A 80 -6.09 -14.18 -3.21
C LYS A 80 -4.81 -14.14 -4.02
N SER A 81 -4.69 -15.04 -4.99
CA SER A 81 -3.80 -14.89 -6.14
C SER A 81 -4.63 -14.69 -7.43
N VAL A 82 -4.15 -13.82 -8.32
CA VAL A 82 -4.72 -13.58 -9.65
C VAL A 82 -3.58 -13.57 -10.67
N SER A 83 -3.56 -14.54 -11.59
CA SER A 83 -2.55 -14.62 -12.66
C SER A 83 -2.52 -13.32 -13.46
N PHE A 84 -1.33 -12.76 -13.64
CA PHE A 84 -1.14 -11.48 -14.33
C PHE A 84 0.33 -11.31 -14.74
N THR A 85 0.58 -11.43 -16.05
CA THR A 85 1.89 -11.48 -16.70
C THR A 85 2.17 -10.25 -17.56
N GLY A 86 3.44 -9.99 -17.83
CA GLY A 86 3.93 -8.86 -18.65
C GLY A 86 5.03 -8.11 -17.91
N SER A 87 5.60 -7.05 -18.50
CA SER A 87 6.52 -6.15 -17.79
C SER A 87 5.78 -4.91 -17.32
N ILE A 88 5.98 -4.45 -16.08
CA ILE A 88 5.40 -3.15 -15.68
C ILE A 88 6.10 -2.05 -16.47
N ASN A 89 5.33 -1.08 -16.95
CA ASN A 89 5.87 0.09 -17.65
C ASN A 89 6.17 1.20 -16.64
N GLY A 90 7.30 1.89 -16.80
CA GLY A 90 7.62 3.11 -16.05
C GLY A 90 6.57 4.21 -16.20
N SER A 91 6.48 5.11 -15.23
CA SER A 91 5.61 6.29 -15.33
C SER A 91 6.38 7.61 -15.14
N ALA A 92 6.18 8.56 -16.05
CA ALA A 92 6.67 9.93 -15.89
C ALA A 92 5.82 10.76 -14.89
N GLY A 93 4.70 10.23 -14.41
CA GLY A 93 3.80 10.88 -13.45
C GLY A 93 4.13 10.53 -12.00
N PRO A 94 3.91 11.44 -11.04
CA PRO A 94 4.32 11.27 -9.65
C PRO A 94 3.56 10.17 -8.90
N THR A 95 4.25 9.64 -7.88
CA THR A 95 3.68 8.87 -6.77
C THR A 95 2.91 9.78 -5.81
N ARG A 96 1.83 9.28 -5.21
CA ARG A 96 1.03 9.98 -4.18
C ARG A 96 0.78 9.00 -2.98
N VAL A 97 -0.11 9.23 -1.99
CA VAL A 97 -0.71 8.27 -1.01
C VAL A 97 -2.23 8.51 -0.67
N GLY A 98 -3.15 7.57 -0.99
CA GLY A 98 -4.64 7.59 -0.79
C GLY A 98 -5.73 7.93 -1.88
N GLY A 99 -5.60 7.83 -3.20
CA GLY A 99 -6.62 8.20 -4.25
C GLY A 99 -6.10 8.44 -5.72
N TRP A 100 -6.94 8.61 -6.74
CA TRP A 100 -6.50 8.27 -8.11
C TRP A 100 -5.41 9.16 -8.81
N PRO A 101 -4.54 8.63 -9.73
CA PRO A 101 -3.37 9.35 -10.24
C PRO A 101 -3.61 10.46 -11.28
N ASP A 102 -4.70 10.42 -12.05
CA ASP A 102 -5.06 11.43 -13.06
C ASP A 102 -5.80 12.67 -12.50
N GLU A 103 -5.87 12.76 -11.17
CA GLU A 103 -6.52 13.84 -10.40
C GLU A 103 -8.05 13.90 -10.49
N SER A 104 -8.69 12.91 -11.10
CA SER A 104 -10.13 12.66 -10.88
C SER A 104 -10.45 12.53 -9.38
N PRO A 105 -11.67 12.91 -8.93
CA PRO A 105 -12.02 13.05 -7.51
C PRO A 105 -12.25 11.72 -6.77
N GLN A 106 -11.52 10.68 -7.14
CA GLN A 106 -11.55 9.34 -6.54
C GLN A 106 -10.57 9.26 -5.37
N TRP A 107 -10.93 9.91 -4.26
CA TRP A 107 -10.13 9.96 -3.03
C TRP A 107 -10.50 8.83 -2.06
N PHE A 108 -9.52 8.26 -1.37
CA PHE A 108 -9.72 7.32 -0.26
C PHE A 108 -10.23 8.08 0.95
N ASN A 109 -11.39 7.65 1.43
CA ASN A 109 -12.05 8.18 2.62
C ASN A 109 -11.64 7.34 3.84
N GLY A 110 -10.82 7.91 4.72
CA GLY A 110 -10.22 7.19 5.84
C GLY A 110 -8.72 7.43 6.06
N LEU A 111 -8.18 6.72 7.04
CA LEU A 111 -6.81 6.89 7.54
C LEU A 111 -5.81 5.96 6.83
N ILE A 112 -4.58 6.43 6.68
CA ILE A 112 -3.45 5.67 6.11
C ILE A 112 -2.22 5.87 7.01
N ALA A 113 -1.50 4.80 7.30
CA ALA A 113 -0.27 4.80 8.09
C ALA A 113 0.71 3.74 7.57
N PHE A 114 2.01 3.85 7.87
CA PHE A 114 3.01 2.81 7.58
C PHE A 114 2.98 2.30 6.13
N VAL A 115 3.17 3.23 5.19
CA VAL A 115 3.24 2.99 3.74
C VAL A 115 4.65 2.62 3.33
N ARG A 116 4.79 1.55 2.54
CA ARG A 116 6.08 1.07 2.03
C ARG A 116 5.92 0.49 0.63
N VAL A 117 6.96 0.60 -0.18
CA VAL A 117 7.08 -0.16 -1.44
C VAL A 117 8.49 -0.72 -1.57
N TYR A 118 8.58 -1.89 -2.20
CA TYR A 118 9.78 -2.68 -2.39
C TYR A 118 10.01 -2.99 -3.87
N ASP A 119 11.27 -3.12 -4.26
CA ASP A 119 11.71 -3.58 -5.58
C ASP A 119 12.11 -5.07 -5.59
N GLU A 120 12.53 -5.58 -6.75
CA GLU A 120 12.83 -6.99 -6.98
C GLU A 120 13.97 -7.54 -6.11
N ARG A 121 14.86 -6.69 -5.59
CA ARG A 121 15.97 -7.08 -4.72
C ARG A 121 15.49 -7.71 -3.42
N LEU A 122 14.23 -7.44 -3.03
CA LEU A 122 13.57 -8.12 -1.93
C LEU A 122 13.50 -9.64 -2.14
N PHE A 123 13.15 -10.12 -3.34
CA PHE A 123 12.97 -11.55 -3.59
C PHE A 123 14.30 -12.32 -3.48
N ASN A 124 15.37 -11.75 -4.04
CA ASN A 124 16.72 -12.31 -3.92
C ASN A 124 17.15 -12.41 -2.44
N TRP A 125 16.97 -11.34 -1.68
CA TRP A 125 17.27 -11.33 -0.24
C TRP A 125 16.43 -12.35 0.55
N LEU A 126 15.13 -12.49 0.25
CA LEU A 126 14.29 -13.51 0.90
C LEU A 126 14.80 -14.93 0.61
N GLY A 127 15.24 -15.19 -0.62
CA GLY A 127 15.92 -16.44 -0.99
C GLY A 127 17.20 -16.69 -0.19
N GLU A 128 18.12 -15.72 -0.16
CA GLU A 128 19.38 -15.77 0.59
C GLU A 128 19.16 -16.02 2.10
N GLN A 129 18.14 -15.39 2.69
CA GLN A 129 17.81 -15.53 4.11
C GLN A 129 16.96 -16.77 4.42
N GLY A 130 16.59 -17.58 3.41
CA GLY A 130 15.70 -18.74 3.57
C GLY A 130 14.33 -18.36 4.14
N LYS A 131 13.75 -17.24 3.67
CA LYS A 131 12.46 -16.69 4.14
C LYS A 131 11.40 -16.79 3.06
N THR A 132 10.17 -17.07 3.47
CA THR A 132 9.01 -17.08 2.59
C THR A 132 8.38 -15.68 2.47
N ILE A 133 7.57 -15.50 1.44
CA ILE A 133 6.72 -14.31 1.30
C ILE A 133 5.77 -14.17 2.49
N ASP A 134 5.15 -15.26 2.98
CA ASP A 134 4.29 -15.23 4.17
C ASP A 134 5.03 -14.75 5.42
N TRP A 135 6.31 -15.13 5.58
CA TRP A 135 7.16 -14.61 6.64
C TRP A 135 7.39 -13.10 6.49
N PHE A 136 7.68 -12.63 5.27
CA PHE A 136 7.89 -11.21 4.98
C PHE A 136 6.63 -10.36 5.26
N VAL A 137 5.46 -10.82 4.79
CA VAL A 137 4.17 -10.14 5.00
C VAL A 137 3.89 -10.01 6.50
N LYS A 138 4.04 -11.11 7.26
CA LYS A 138 3.85 -11.13 8.72
C LYS A 138 4.89 -10.27 9.43
N TYR A 139 6.18 -10.41 9.12
CA TYR A 139 7.24 -9.63 9.76
C TYR A 139 7.04 -8.12 9.61
N ASN A 140 6.65 -7.63 8.43
CA ASN A 140 6.42 -6.20 8.18
C ASN A 140 5.12 -5.66 8.78
N MET A 141 4.14 -6.53 9.03
CA MET A 141 2.96 -6.22 9.81
C MET A 141 3.30 -6.07 11.30
N LEU A 142 4.04 -7.04 11.86
CA LEU A 142 4.44 -7.05 13.27
C LEU A 142 5.43 -5.92 13.62
N ASN A 143 6.44 -5.70 12.76
CA ASN A 143 7.56 -4.80 13.02
C ASN A 143 7.41 -3.49 12.24
N TYR A 144 6.26 -2.83 12.36
CA TYR A 144 5.92 -1.68 11.50
C TYR A 144 6.83 -0.44 11.71
N HIS A 145 7.50 -0.33 12.85
CA HIS A 145 8.57 0.66 13.13
C HIS A 145 9.99 0.19 12.76
N SER A 146 10.16 -1.07 12.39
CA SER A 146 11.44 -1.67 11.97
C SER A 146 11.22 -2.67 10.81
N PRO A 147 10.78 -2.19 9.64
CA PRO A 147 10.50 -3.05 8.49
C PRO A 147 11.78 -3.67 7.92
N VAL A 148 11.61 -4.63 7.00
CA VAL A 148 12.70 -5.10 6.15
C VAL A 148 13.25 -3.92 5.34
N ARG A 149 14.58 -3.79 5.23
CA ARG A 149 15.23 -2.74 4.41
C ARG A 149 15.77 -3.23 3.06
N ALA A 150 15.87 -4.54 2.85
CA ALA A 150 16.27 -5.11 1.56
C ALA A 150 15.22 -4.77 0.49
N GLY A 151 15.66 -4.16 -0.61
CA GLY A 151 14.79 -3.68 -1.69
C GLY A 151 13.82 -2.56 -1.30
N LEU A 152 13.96 -1.90 -0.14
CA LEU A 152 13.02 -0.86 0.30
C LEU A 152 13.25 0.46 -0.48
N VAL A 153 12.26 0.85 -1.30
CA VAL A 153 12.33 2.04 -2.19
C VAL A 153 11.64 3.27 -1.57
N LEU A 154 10.60 3.04 -0.77
CA LEU A 154 9.81 4.08 -0.11
C LEU A 154 9.37 3.58 1.26
N TRP A 155 9.50 4.42 2.30
CA TRP A 155 8.85 4.20 3.59
C TRP A 155 8.36 5.52 4.20
N LEU A 156 7.05 5.72 4.18
CA LEU A 156 6.35 6.82 4.84
C LEU A 156 5.60 6.23 6.05
N ASP A 157 6.10 6.44 7.26
CA ASP A 157 5.41 5.95 8.48
C ASP A 157 4.20 6.81 8.86
N PHE A 158 4.24 8.11 8.55
CA PHE A 158 3.27 9.14 8.93
C PHE A 158 3.29 9.49 10.43
N GLU A 159 4.49 9.58 11.00
CA GLU A 159 4.71 9.98 12.40
C GLU A 159 5.10 11.47 12.57
N GLU A 160 5.16 12.26 11.49
CA GLU A 160 5.47 13.71 11.54
C GLU A 160 4.37 14.53 12.24
N GLY A 161 3.10 14.17 12.04
CA GLY A 161 1.94 14.73 12.74
C GLY A 161 1.62 16.20 12.47
N HIS A 162 2.32 16.89 11.56
CA HIS A 162 2.09 18.28 11.16
C HIS A 162 2.76 18.62 9.80
N GLY A 163 2.38 19.76 9.21
CA GLY A 163 2.97 20.26 7.97
C GLY A 163 2.47 19.55 6.70
N ASP A 164 3.10 19.84 5.57
CA ASP A 164 2.72 19.32 4.25
C ASP A 164 3.65 18.21 3.73
N LYS A 165 4.58 17.70 4.55
CA LYS A 165 5.59 16.69 4.14
C LYS A 165 5.43 15.38 4.88
N ALA A 166 5.66 14.28 4.17
CA ALA A 166 5.90 12.96 4.73
C ALA A 166 7.30 12.50 4.32
N TYR A 167 8.20 12.27 5.27
CA TYR A 167 9.61 12.02 4.97
C TYR A 167 9.87 10.53 4.76
N ASP A 168 10.25 10.18 3.52
CA ASP A 168 10.77 8.85 3.20
C ASP A 168 11.96 8.44 4.10
N LYS A 169 11.75 7.38 4.88
CA LYS A 169 12.69 6.76 5.82
C LYS A 169 13.37 5.51 5.26
N SER A 170 13.15 5.19 3.98
CA SER A 170 13.89 4.12 3.28
C SER A 170 15.37 4.48 3.14
N GLY A 171 15.66 5.75 2.83
CA GLY A 171 16.98 6.27 2.48
C GLY A 171 17.10 6.71 1.01
N GLN A 172 16.06 6.53 0.18
CA GLN A 172 16.09 6.94 -1.23
C GLN A 172 15.72 8.42 -1.47
N GLY A 173 15.18 9.12 -0.47
CA GLY A 173 14.81 10.54 -0.57
C GLY A 173 13.46 10.78 -1.27
N ASN A 174 12.63 9.75 -1.40
CA ASN A 174 11.33 9.78 -2.06
C ASN A 174 10.23 10.47 -1.20
N HIS A 175 10.53 11.64 -0.65
CA HIS A 175 9.65 12.37 0.28
C HIS A 175 8.34 12.80 -0.39
N GLY A 176 7.21 12.55 0.30
CA GLY A 176 5.88 12.93 -0.17
C GLY A 176 5.50 14.36 0.20
N THR A 177 4.63 14.97 -0.62
CA THR A 177 3.90 16.20 -0.26
C THR A 177 2.40 15.90 -0.11
N ILE A 178 1.78 16.46 0.91
CA ILE A 178 0.41 16.19 1.34
C ILE A 178 -0.52 17.27 0.76
N HIS A 179 -1.59 16.83 0.10
CA HIS A 179 -2.57 17.72 -0.54
C HIS A 179 -3.99 17.36 -0.10
N GLY A 180 -4.58 18.21 0.75
CA GLY A 180 -5.97 18.09 1.22
C GLY A 180 -6.23 17.11 2.35
N ALA A 181 -5.27 16.23 2.68
CA ALA A 181 -5.35 15.35 3.85
C ALA A 181 -4.91 16.06 5.14
N THR A 182 -5.42 15.58 6.26
CA THR A 182 -5.19 16.07 7.63
C THR A 182 -4.34 15.08 8.43
N TRP A 183 -3.63 15.58 9.46
CA TRP A 183 -2.90 14.71 10.40
C TRP A 183 -3.81 14.28 11.54
N VAL A 184 -3.96 12.96 11.72
CA VAL A 184 -4.78 12.35 12.78
C VAL A 184 -3.88 11.56 13.73
N ARG A 185 -3.97 11.81 15.04
CA ARG A 185 -3.27 11.00 16.05
C ARG A 185 -4.08 9.75 16.38
N VAL A 186 -3.46 8.59 16.23
CA VAL A 186 -4.08 7.27 16.44
C VAL A 186 -3.39 6.57 17.60
N GLY A 187 -4.15 5.89 18.46
CA GLY A 187 -3.57 5.10 19.54
C GLY A 187 -2.88 3.85 18.99
N GLN A 188 -1.60 3.61 19.30
CA GLN A 188 -0.93 2.38 18.82
C GLN A 188 -1.62 1.09 19.28
N TYR A 189 -2.37 1.12 20.38
CA TYR A 189 -3.20 0.00 20.85
C TYR A 189 -4.38 -0.32 19.92
N GLU A 190 -4.97 0.70 19.27
CA GLU A 190 -6.12 0.57 18.37
C GLU A 190 -5.70 -0.14 17.08
N LEU A 191 -4.63 0.38 16.46
CA LEU A 191 -4.00 -0.22 15.28
C LEU A 191 -3.47 -1.64 15.57
N ARG A 192 -3.07 -1.95 16.81
CA ARG A 192 -2.66 -3.30 17.20
C ARG A 192 -3.83 -4.27 17.34
N ALA A 193 -4.84 -3.90 18.12
CA ALA A 193 -6.01 -4.74 18.40
C ALA A 193 -6.77 -5.14 17.12
N GLU A 194 -6.85 -4.26 16.12
CA GLU A 194 -7.60 -4.49 14.88
C GLU A 194 -6.78 -5.23 13.80
N VAL A 195 -5.44 -5.12 13.81
CA VAL A 195 -4.54 -5.78 12.83
C VAL A 195 -4.08 -7.17 13.30
N GLY A 196 -4.24 -7.50 14.59
CA GLY A 196 -3.85 -8.79 15.17
C GLY A 196 -2.42 -8.80 15.70
N LEU A 197 -2.10 -7.82 16.55
CA LEU A 197 -0.77 -7.53 17.13
C LEU A 197 -0.81 -7.57 18.67
#